data_AF-R7UU21-F1
#
_entry.id   AF-R7UU21-F1
#
_cell.length_a   1.000
_cell.length_b   1.000
_cell.length_c   1.000
_cell.angle_alpha   90.00
_cell.angle_beta   90.00
_cell.angle_gamma   90.00
#
_symmetry.space_group_name_H-M   'P 1'
#
loop_
_entity.id
_entity.type
_entity.pdbx_description
1 polymer ?
#
loop_
_entity_poly.entity_id
_entity_poly.type
_entity_poly.pdbx_seq_one_letter_code
_entity_poly.pdbx_strand_id
1 'polypeptide(L)'
;LCCQCCFISCDNGCLCCQCCFISCDNWWLCCQCCFISCDNWCLCCQCCFISCDNGCLCCQRCFISCDNWWLCCQCCFISCDNWCLCCQCCFISCDNWWLCCQCCFISCDNWWLCCQCCFISCDNGCLCCQCCFISCDNWWLCCQCCFISCDNGCLCCQCCFISCDNWWLCCHCCFISCDNWWLCCHCCFISCDNWWLCC
;
A
#
# COMPACT_ATOMS: atom_id res chain seq x y z
N LEU A 1 4.51 -28.28 -17.13
CA LEU A 1 5.52 -29.26 -16.67
C LEU A 1 5.49 -29.32 -15.15
N CYS A 2 5.56 -30.51 -14.53
CA CYS A 2 5.65 -30.65 -13.07
C CYS A 2 7.08 -31.02 -12.66
N CYS A 3 7.71 -30.22 -11.82
CA CYS A 3 9.09 -30.43 -11.36
C CYS A 3 9.19 -30.36 -9.84
N GLN A 4 10.07 -31.17 -9.27
CA GLN A 4 10.36 -31.18 -7.84
C GLN A 4 11.88 -31.16 -7.63
N CYS A 5 12.37 -30.33 -6.71
CA CYS A 5 13.78 -30.30 -6.31
C CYS A 5 14.75 -30.09 -7.48
N CYS A 6 14.43 -29.14 -8.36
CA CYS A 6 15.17 -28.90 -9.60
C CYS A 6 15.61 -27.44 -9.74
N PHE A 7 16.70 -27.26 -10.48
CA PHE A 7 17.02 -26.00 -11.16
C PHE A 7 16.35 -26.03 -12.53
N ILE A 8 15.59 -24.99 -12.85
CA ILE A 8 14.83 -24.91 -14.10
C ILE A 8 15.18 -23.61 -14.82
N SER A 9 15.59 -23.76 -16.07
CA SER A 9 15.71 -22.68 -17.04
C SER A 9 14.84 -23.01 -18.23
N CYS A 10 13.93 -22.11 -18.60
CA CYS A 10 12.99 -22.33 -19.69
C CYS A 10 12.43 -21.02 -20.26
N ASP A 11 12.15 -21.02 -21.56
CA ASP A 11 11.78 -19.78 -22.26
C ASP A 11 10.27 -19.56 -22.36
N ASN A 12 9.44 -20.60 -22.47
CA ASN A 12 7.98 -20.42 -22.57
C ASN A 12 7.19 -21.63 -22.06
N GLY A 13 6.08 -21.36 -21.36
CA GLY A 13 5.06 -22.37 -21.05
C GLY A 13 4.38 -22.23 -19.68
N CYS A 14 3.66 -23.29 -19.29
CA CYS A 14 3.04 -23.42 -17.97
C CYS A 14 3.87 -24.34 -17.08
N LEU A 15 4.30 -23.84 -15.93
CA LEU A 15 5.15 -24.56 -14.98
C LEU A 15 4.45 -24.73 -13.63
N CYS A 16 4.48 -25.96 -13.11
CA CYS A 16 4.08 -26.28 -11.74
C CYS A 16 5.31 -26.83 -11.01
N CYS A 17 5.79 -26.16 -9.97
CA CYS A 17 7.04 -26.56 -9.31
C CYS A 17 6.95 -26.55 -7.78
N GLN A 18 7.70 -27.46 -7.17
CA GLN A 18 7.88 -27.49 -5.72
C GLN A 18 9.36 -27.56 -5.39
N CYS A 19 9.80 -26.71 -4.46
CA CYS A 19 11.18 -26.69 -3.97
C CYS A 19 12.20 -26.49 -5.10
N CYS A 20 11.98 -25.48 -5.96
CA CYS A 20 12.79 -25.23 -7.15
C CYS A 20 13.45 -23.86 -7.14
N PHE A 21 14.57 -23.77 -7.86
CA PHE A 21 15.15 -22.52 -8.34
C PHE A 21 14.76 -22.36 -9.81
N ILE A 22 14.12 -21.26 -10.15
CA ILE A 22 13.50 -21.05 -11.46
C ILE A 22 14.00 -19.74 -12.04
N SER A 23 14.52 -19.81 -13.27
CA SER A 23 14.86 -18.66 -14.12
C SER A 23 14.13 -18.82 -15.45
N CYS A 24 13.19 -17.93 -15.80
CA CYS A 24 12.35 -18.14 -16.99
C CYS A 24 11.66 -16.89 -17.56
N ASP A 25 11.26 -16.97 -18.84
CA ASP A 25 10.56 -15.89 -19.58
C ASP A 25 9.10 -16.30 -19.93
N ASN A 26 8.33 -16.75 -18.94
CA ASN A 26 7.10 -17.53 -19.09
C ASN A 26 5.75 -16.82 -18.90
N TRP A 27 4.72 -17.42 -19.49
CA TRP A 27 3.35 -16.90 -19.47
C TRP A 27 2.56 -17.23 -18.18
N TRP A 28 2.76 -18.40 -17.55
CA TRP A 28 2.05 -18.81 -16.31
C TRP A 28 2.90 -19.72 -15.39
N LEU A 29 3.08 -19.34 -14.12
CA LEU A 29 3.82 -20.14 -13.13
C LEU A 29 2.97 -20.44 -11.87
N CYS A 30 2.98 -21.69 -11.41
CA CYS A 30 2.40 -22.09 -10.13
C CYS A 30 3.47 -22.78 -9.26
N CYS A 31 3.86 -22.16 -8.14
CA CYS A 31 5.01 -22.62 -7.38
C CYS A 31 4.78 -22.68 -5.88
N GLN A 32 5.44 -23.64 -5.23
CA GLN A 32 5.51 -23.73 -3.78
C GLN A 32 6.96 -23.86 -3.32
N CYS A 33 7.35 -23.05 -2.33
CA CYS A 33 8.67 -23.09 -1.73
C CYS A 33 9.79 -22.87 -2.76
N CYS A 34 9.67 -21.87 -3.63
CA CYS A 34 10.61 -21.63 -4.73
C CYS A 34 11.33 -20.28 -4.61
N PHE A 35 12.50 -20.22 -5.25
CA PHE A 35 13.17 -19.00 -5.64
C PHE A 35 12.94 -18.77 -7.13
N ILE A 36 12.39 -17.62 -7.49
CA ILE A 36 11.90 -17.34 -8.84
C ILE A 36 12.49 -16.02 -9.32
N SER A 37 13.13 -16.04 -10.48
CA SER A 37 13.56 -14.88 -11.27
C SER A 37 12.90 -15.00 -12.63
N CYS A 38 12.04 -14.07 -13.04
CA CYS A 38 11.31 -14.24 -14.30
C CYS A 38 10.74 -12.98 -14.93
N ASP A 39 10.62 -12.99 -16.26
CA ASP A 39 9.97 -11.94 -17.05
C ASP A 39 8.61 -12.46 -17.54
N ASN A 40 7.55 -12.28 -16.72
CA ASN A 40 6.33 -13.09 -16.85
C ASN A 40 5.02 -12.28 -17.02
N TRP A 41 3.90 -12.98 -17.19
CA TRP A 41 2.56 -12.39 -17.25
C TRP A 41 1.65 -12.78 -16.07
N CYS A 42 1.80 -13.98 -15.50
CA CYS A 42 1.01 -14.48 -14.35
C CYS A 42 1.81 -15.42 -13.43
N LEU A 43 1.86 -15.15 -12.13
CA LEU A 43 2.45 -16.03 -11.09
C LEU A 43 1.45 -16.31 -9.97
N CYS A 44 1.35 -17.58 -9.56
CA CYS A 44 0.67 -18.01 -8.35
C CYS A 44 1.66 -18.74 -7.44
N CYS A 45 1.95 -18.20 -6.27
CA CYS A 45 3.05 -18.69 -5.44
C CYS A 45 2.69 -18.81 -3.95
N GLN A 46 3.26 -19.83 -3.30
CA GLN A 46 3.20 -19.98 -1.85
C GLN A 46 4.61 -20.17 -1.28
N CYS A 47 4.94 -19.40 -0.26
CA CYS A 47 6.23 -19.47 0.44
C CYS A 47 7.43 -19.26 -0.50
N CYS A 48 7.41 -18.20 -1.33
CA CYS A 48 8.43 -17.98 -2.36
C CYS A 48 9.22 -16.68 -2.16
N PHE A 49 10.41 -16.65 -2.75
CA PHE A 49 11.15 -15.43 -3.05
C PHE A 49 11.02 -15.16 -4.55
N ILE A 50 10.55 -13.97 -4.90
CA ILE A 50 10.15 -13.63 -6.27
C ILE A 50 10.83 -12.32 -6.68
N SER A 51 11.56 -12.38 -7.79
CA SER A 51 12.03 -11.25 -8.57
C SER A 51 11.40 -11.34 -9.96
N CYS A 52 10.62 -10.34 -10.38
CA CYS A 52 10.01 -10.43 -11.70
C CYS A 52 9.67 -9.08 -12.35
N ASP A 53 9.76 -9.06 -13.67
CA ASP A 53 9.47 -7.89 -14.49
C ASP A 53 8.23 -8.21 -15.35
N ASN A 54 7.10 -7.60 -14.99
CA ASN A 54 5.77 -7.68 -15.58
C ASN A 54 4.82 -8.81 -15.10
N GLY A 55 3.53 -8.48 -15.19
CA GLY A 55 2.42 -9.41 -15.00
C GLY A 55 1.55 -9.20 -13.76
N CYS A 56 0.85 -10.29 -13.42
CA CYS A 56 -0.07 -10.45 -12.30
C CYS A 56 0.52 -11.43 -11.28
N LEU A 57 0.72 -11.00 -10.05
CA LEU A 57 1.20 -11.83 -8.94
C LEU A 57 0.05 -12.14 -7.97
N CYS A 58 -0.16 -13.42 -7.67
CA CYS A 58 -0.99 -13.89 -6.58
C CYS A 58 -0.14 -14.72 -5.60
N CYS A 59 0.14 -14.18 -4.41
CA CYS A 59 1.16 -14.74 -3.54
C CYS A 59 0.70 -14.90 -2.09
N GLN A 60 1.16 -15.96 -1.44
CA GLN A 60 0.99 -16.17 0.01
C GLN A 60 2.34 -16.41 0.66
N ARG A 61 2.66 -15.66 1.72
CA ARG A 61 3.91 -15.78 2.50
C ARG A 61 5.17 -15.60 1.64
N CYS A 62 5.23 -14.52 0.88
CA CYS A 62 6.33 -14.28 -0.06
C CYS A 62 7.13 -13.02 0.25
N PHE A 63 8.38 -13.03 -0.20
CA PHE A 63 9.20 -11.84 -0.41
C PHE A 63 9.17 -11.51 -1.90
N ILE A 64 8.82 -10.28 -2.25
CA ILE A 64 8.54 -9.88 -3.63
C ILE A 64 9.31 -8.59 -3.94
N SER A 65 10.08 -8.64 -5.03
CA SER A 65 10.71 -7.49 -5.69
C SER A 65 10.24 -7.49 -7.14
N CYS A 66 9.48 -6.49 -7.59
CA CYS A 66 8.94 -6.54 -8.95
C CYS A 66 8.47 -5.21 -9.52
N ASP A 67 8.46 -5.15 -10.85
CA ASP A 67 7.80 -4.10 -11.62
C ASP A 67 6.59 -4.70 -12.33
N ASN A 68 5.38 -4.53 -11.78
CA ASN A 68 4.20 -5.27 -12.22
C ASN A 68 2.95 -4.41 -12.44
N TRP A 69 1.96 -5.03 -13.06
CA TRP A 69 0.67 -4.38 -13.25
C TRP A 69 -0.25 -4.62 -12.05
N TRP A 70 -0.28 -5.85 -11.54
CA TRP A 70 -1.21 -6.27 -10.49
C TRP A 70 -0.56 -7.20 -9.48
N LEU A 71 -0.74 -6.89 -8.19
CA LEU A 71 -0.36 -7.76 -7.09
C LEU A 71 -1.52 -8.01 -6.14
N CYS A 72 -1.73 -9.27 -5.79
CA CYS A 72 -2.63 -9.72 -4.75
C CYS A 72 -1.85 -10.61 -3.77
N CYS A 73 -1.64 -10.15 -2.54
CA CYS A 73 -0.73 -10.81 -1.60
C CYS A 73 -1.31 -11.00 -0.20
N GLN A 74 -0.91 -12.09 0.46
CA GLN A 74 -1.17 -12.34 1.87
C GLN A 74 0.12 -12.63 2.61
N CYS A 75 0.36 -11.92 3.71
CA CYS A 75 1.53 -12.09 4.58
C CYS A 75 2.86 -11.90 3.84
N CYS A 76 3.06 -10.75 3.21
CA CYS A 76 4.20 -10.52 2.31
C CYS A 76 5.06 -9.31 2.71
N PHE A 77 6.34 -9.37 2.32
CA PHE A 77 7.22 -8.21 2.20
C PHE A 77 7.34 -7.86 0.72
N ILE A 78 7.03 -6.61 0.37
CA ILE A 78 6.86 -6.19 -1.01
C ILE A 78 7.66 -4.91 -1.25
N SER A 79 8.53 -4.95 -2.26
CA SER A 79 9.22 -3.79 -2.84
C SER A 79 8.89 -3.74 -4.32
N CYS A 80 8.23 -2.69 -4.81
CA CYS A 80 7.71 -2.75 -6.17
C CYS A 80 7.27 -1.42 -6.77
N ASP A 81 7.32 -1.33 -8.10
CA ASP A 81 6.69 -0.26 -8.88
C ASP A 81 5.51 -0.84 -9.65
N ASN A 82 4.27 -0.44 -9.33
CA ASN A 82 3.09 -1.03 -9.97
C ASN A 82 1.91 -0.09 -10.22
N TRP A 83 0.97 -0.62 -10.97
CA TRP A 83 -0.36 -0.01 -11.10
C TRP A 83 -1.27 -0.29 -9.91
N CYS A 84 -1.41 -1.56 -9.51
CA CYS A 84 -2.42 -1.97 -8.52
C CYS A 84 -1.86 -2.99 -7.51
N LEU A 85 -2.03 -2.71 -6.22
CA LEU A 85 -1.61 -3.60 -5.14
C LEU A 85 -2.75 -3.81 -4.12
N CYS A 86 -3.12 -5.07 -3.90
CA CYS A 86 -4.10 -5.52 -2.92
C CYS A 86 -3.45 -6.48 -1.93
N CYS A 87 -3.44 -6.13 -0.63
CA CYS A 87 -2.66 -6.87 0.35
C CYS A 87 -3.36 -7.08 1.70
N GLN A 88 -3.00 -8.18 2.36
CA GLN A 88 -3.33 -8.44 3.76
C GLN A 88 -2.06 -8.77 4.55
N CYS A 89 -1.86 -8.11 5.69
CA CYS A 89 -0.75 -8.35 6.61
C CYS A 89 0.62 -8.19 5.95
N CYS A 90 0.91 -6.99 5.41
CA CYS A 90 2.11 -6.77 4.59
C CYS A 90 2.99 -5.61 5.07
N PHE A 91 4.28 -5.71 4.77
CA PHE A 91 5.21 -4.58 4.72
C PHE A 91 5.42 -4.20 3.26
N ILE A 92 5.16 -2.94 2.93
CA ILE A 92 5.07 -2.46 1.55
C ILE A 92 5.95 -1.22 1.41
N SER A 93 6.87 -1.27 0.44
CA SER A 93 7.62 -0.13 -0.08
C SER A 93 7.33 -0.05 -1.58
N CYS A 94 6.70 1.01 -2.06
CA CYS A 94 6.27 1.03 -3.46
C CYS A 94 6.00 2.42 -4.05
N ASP A 95 6.16 2.51 -5.37
CA ASP A 95 5.60 3.59 -6.17
C ASP A 95 4.40 3.04 -6.94
N ASN A 96 3.18 3.37 -6.49
CA ASN A 96 1.96 2.76 -7.03
C ASN A 96 0.85 3.76 -7.36
N TRP A 97 0.04 3.42 -8.36
CA TRP A 97 -1.17 4.19 -8.64
C TRP A 97 -2.29 3.91 -7.61
N TRP A 98 -2.52 2.63 -7.27
CA TRP A 98 -3.62 2.20 -6.40
C TRP A 98 -3.17 1.17 -5.37
N LEU A 99 -3.45 1.46 -4.09
CA LEU A 99 -3.20 0.56 -2.96
C LEU A 99 -4.48 0.28 -2.18
N CYS A 100 -4.79 -1.00 -1.97
CA CYS A 100 -5.83 -1.45 -1.05
C CYS A 100 -5.24 -2.45 -0.04
N CYS A 101 -5.25 -2.12 1.26
CA CYS A 101 -4.52 -2.90 2.26
C CYS A 101 -5.26 -3.08 3.59
N GLN A 102 -4.98 -4.19 4.25
CA GLN A 102 -5.40 -4.46 5.63
C GLN A 102 -4.21 -4.89 6.49
N CYS A 103 -4.07 -4.29 7.67
CA CYS A 103 -3.01 -4.62 8.64
C CYS A 103 -1.60 -4.47 8.07
N CYS A 104 -1.26 -3.30 7.54
CA CYS A 104 -0.02 -3.07 6.81
C CYS A 104 0.86 -1.95 7.37
N PHE A 105 2.16 -2.08 7.14
CA PHE A 105 3.11 -0.98 7.18
C PHE A 105 3.42 -0.57 5.75
N ILE A 106 3.21 0.70 5.41
CA ILE A 106 3.26 1.21 4.05
C ILE A 106 4.16 2.43 4.00
N SER A 107 5.14 2.40 3.09
CA SER A 107 5.93 3.55 2.65
C SER A 107 5.76 3.66 1.14
N CYS A 108 5.21 4.76 0.64
CA CYS A 108 4.89 4.82 -0.79
C CYS A 108 4.72 6.20 -1.40
N ASP A 109 5.04 6.31 -2.68
CA ASP A 109 4.63 7.43 -3.52
C ASP A 109 3.41 7.02 -4.34
N ASN A 110 2.22 7.40 -3.86
CA ASN A 110 0.98 6.88 -4.41
C ASN A 110 0.01 7.96 -4.91
N TRP A 111 -0.97 7.53 -5.72
CA TRP A 111 -2.09 8.39 -6.10
C TRP A 111 -3.36 8.09 -5.28
N TRP A 112 -3.62 6.82 -4.96
CA TRP A 112 -4.82 6.40 -4.24
C TRP A 112 -4.52 5.30 -3.22
N LEU A 113 -4.92 5.52 -1.97
CA LEU A 113 -4.75 4.58 -0.87
C LEU A 113 -6.06 4.32 -0.14
N CYS A 114 -6.45 3.05 -0.01
CA CYS A 114 -7.56 2.62 0.84
C CYS A 114 -7.03 1.60 1.86
N CYS A 115 -7.09 1.92 3.15
CA CYS A 115 -6.42 1.12 4.18
C CYS A 115 -7.21 0.96 5.47
N GLN A 116 -7.01 -0.19 6.12
CA GLN A 116 -7.53 -0.47 7.46
C GLN A 116 -6.42 -0.99 8.37
N CYS A 117 -6.32 -0.42 9.57
CA CYS A 117 -5.35 -0.84 10.60
C CYS A 117 -3.90 -0.73 10.10
N CYS A 118 -3.50 0.44 9.60
CA CYS A 118 -2.20 0.63 8.95
C CYS A 118 -1.34 1.71 9.60
N PHE A 119 -0.02 1.56 9.42
CA PHE A 119 0.95 2.64 9.54
C PHE A 119 1.35 3.07 8.14
N ILE A 120 1.19 4.36 7.83
CA ILE A 120 1.32 4.89 6.47
C ILE A 120 2.26 6.09 6.49
N SER A 121 3.27 6.03 5.63
CA SER A 121 4.11 7.15 5.20
C SER A 121 3.96 7.31 3.69
N CYS A 122 3.53 8.47 3.21
CA CYS A 122 3.36 8.68 1.76
C CYS A 122 3.45 10.14 1.33
N ASP A 123 3.94 10.37 0.11
CA ASP A 123 4.26 11.72 -0.34
C ASP A 123 3.21 12.35 -1.28
N ASN A 124 2.18 11.60 -1.70
CA ASN A 124 1.13 12.13 -2.58
C ASN A 124 -0.20 11.33 -2.56
N GLY A 125 -1.25 11.99 -3.09
CA GLY A 125 -2.52 11.35 -3.47
C GLY A 125 -3.75 11.60 -2.58
N CYS A 126 -4.67 10.65 -2.71
CA CYS A 126 -5.95 10.55 -2.00
C CYS A 126 -5.91 9.37 -1.02
N LEU A 127 -6.20 9.61 0.25
CA LEU A 127 -6.26 8.56 1.27
C LEU A 127 -7.66 8.41 1.88
N CYS A 128 -8.10 7.16 1.94
CA CYS A 128 -9.25 6.74 2.72
C CYS A 128 -8.80 5.70 3.75
N CYS A 129 -8.85 6.03 5.03
CA CYS A 129 -8.24 5.20 6.08
C CYS A 129 -9.13 5.03 7.32
N GLN A 130 -9.05 3.84 7.93
CA GLN A 130 -9.68 3.55 9.21
C GLN A 130 -8.66 2.94 10.18
N CYS A 131 -8.61 3.48 11.41
CA CYS A 131 -7.73 2.99 12.48
C CYS A 131 -6.25 3.04 12.08
N CYS A 132 -5.77 4.19 11.57
CA CYS A 132 -4.41 4.31 11.05
C CYS A 132 -3.56 5.36 11.77
N PHE A 133 -2.25 5.17 11.69
CA PHE A 133 -1.26 6.22 11.90
C PHE A 133 -0.75 6.69 10.54
N ILE A 134 -0.84 7.98 10.28
CA ILE A 134 -0.59 8.57 8.96
C ILE A 134 0.39 9.72 9.10
N SER A 135 1.48 9.67 8.34
CA SER A 135 2.41 10.78 8.11
C SER A 135 2.47 11.01 6.61
N CYS A 136 2.11 12.19 6.13
CA CYS A 136 2.05 12.38 4.69
C CYS A 136 2.02 13.81 4.19
N ASP A 137 2.49 13.99 2.95
CA ASP A 137 2.33 15.23 2.20
C ASP A 137 1.23 14.99 1.17
N ASN A 138 0.03 15.54 1.37
CA ASN A 138 -1.13 15.04 0.63
C ASN A 138 -2.10 16.11 0.14
N TRP A 139 -3.00 15.68 -0.75
CA TRP A 139 -3.99 16.59 -1.31
C TRP A 139 -5.36 16.34 -0.69
N TRP A 140 -5.73 15.08 -0.44
CA TRP A 140 -7.05 14.71 0.08
C TRP A 140 -6.97 13.53 1.05
N LEU A 141 -7.47 13.72 2.26
CA LEU A 141 -7.52 12.71 3.32
C LEU A 141 -8.94 12.58 3.88
N CYS A 142 -9.45 11.34 3.92
CA CYS A 142 -10.69 10.97 4.58
C CYS A 142 -10.39 9.87 5.60
N CYS A 143 -10.54 10.16 6.89
CA CYS A 143 -10.04 9.29 7.95
C CYS A 143 -11.03 9.10 9.11
N GLN A 144 -11.04 7.91 9.68
CA GLN A 144 -11.77 7.61 10.91
C GLN A 144 -10.86 6.93 11.94
N CYS A 145 -10.90 7.41 13.18
CA CYS A 145 -10.11 6.86 14.28
C CYS A 145 -8.61 6.85 14.01
N CYS A 146 -8.05 7.96 13.52
CA CYS A 146 -6.66 8.04 13.09
C CYS A 146 -5.82 9.04 13.90
N PHE A 147 -4.51 8.80 13.90
CA PHE A 147 -3.50 9.82 14.22
C PHE A 147 -2.90 10.30 12.91
N ILE A 148 -2.93 11.61 12.68
CA ILE A 148 -2.61 12.21 11.39
C ILE A 148 -1.60 13.34 11.60
N SER A 149 -0.46 13.23 10.91
CA SER A 149 0.48 14.31 10.64
C SER A 149 0.47 14.54 9.13
N CYS A 150 0.04 15.72 8.68
CA CYS A 150 0.05 15.97 7.24
C CYS A 150 0.30 17.41 6.84
N ASP A 151 0.97 17.55 5.71
CA ASP A 151 1.24 18.85 5.09
C ASP A 151 0.42 18.97 3.81
N ASN A 152 -0.30 20.09 3.72
CA ASN A 152 -1.14 20.51 2.62
C ASN A 152 -2.42 19.68 2.39
N GLY A 153 -3.37 20.32 1.70
CA GLY A 153 -4.58 19.67 1.17
C GLY A 153 -5.85 19.84 2.01
N CYS A 154 -6.79 18.92 1.75
CA CYS A 154 -8.13 18.84 2.31
C CYS A 154 -8.22 17.62 3.26
N LEU A 155 -8.63 17.85 4.50
CA LEU A 155 -8.76 16.80 5.51
C LEU A 155 -10.20 16.69 6.01
N CYS A 156 -10.80 15.51 5.89
CA CYS A 156 -12.10 15.15 6.46
C CYS A 156 -11.92 14.02 7.47
N CYS A 157 -12.25 14.27 8.75
CA CYS A 157 -11.91 13.35 9.83
C CYS A 157 -13.00 13.15 10.87
N GLN A 158 -13.06 11.96 11.46
CA GLN A 158 -13.88 11.66 12.62
C GLN A 158 -13.07 10.93 13.68
N CYS A 159 -13.16 11.39 14.93
CA CYS A 159 -12.48 10.78 16.07
C CYS A 159 -10.96 10.68 15.90
N CYS A 160 -10.32 11.77 15.46
CA CYS A 160 -8.89 11.79 15.13
C CYS A 160 -8.08 12.73 16.02
N PHE A 161 -6.78 12.43 16.14
CA PHE A 161 -5.75 13.37 16.58
C PHE A 161 -5.02 13.88 15.34
N ILE A 162 -4.95 15.19 15.19
CA ILE A 162 -4.51 15.84 13.95
C ILE A 162 -3.45 16.89 14.27
N SER A 163 -2.31 16.80 13.60
CA SER A 163 -1.30 17.85 13.48
C SER A 163 -1.14 18.17 11.99
N CYS A 164 -1.50 19.35 11.54
CA CYS A 164 -1.47 19.63 10.09
C CYS A 164 -1.34 21.09 9.70
N ASP A 165 -0.74 21.30 8.53
CA ASP A 165 -0.71 22.60 7.84
C ASP A 165 -1.54 22.49 6.55
N ASN A 166 -2.85 22.74 6.65
CA ASN A 166 -3.82 22.42 5.59
C ASN A 166 -4.60 23.65 5.09
N TRP A 167 -5.12 23.55 3.87
CA TRP A 167 -5.97 24.61 3.34
C TRP A 167 -7.40 24.47 3.87
N TRP A 168 -7.89 23.24 4.03
CA TRP A 168 -9.28 22.94 4.43
C TRP A 168 -9.34 21.77 5.42
N LEU A 169 -9.97 22.00 6.57
CA LEU A 169 -10.20 20.97 7.59
C LEU A 169 -11.69 20.87 7.95
N CYS A 170 -12.27 19.68 7.78
CA CYS A 170 -13.60 19.31 8.26
C CYS A 170 -13.49 18.17 9.26
N CYS A 171 -13.98 18.34 10.48
CA CYS A 171 -13.71 17.38 11.56
C CYS A 171 -14.84 17.25 12.58
N HIS A 172 -14.97 16.05 13.14
CA HIS A 172 -15.94 15.75 14.19
C HIS A 172 -15.30 14.94 15.31
N CYS A 173 -15.44 15.39 16.56
CA CYS A 173 -14.86 14.75 17.74
C CYS A 173 -13.33 14.59 17.66
N CYS A 174 -12.60 15.65 17.28
CA CYS A 174 -11.15 15.59 17.07
C CYS A 174 -10.35 16.49 18.03
N PHE A 175 -9.09 16.13 18.24
CA PHE A 175 -8.06 17.00 18.82
C PHE A 175 -7.16 17.51 17.70
N ILE A 176 -6.97 18.82 17.60
CA ILE A 176 -6.41 19.47 16.42
C ILE A 176 -5.35 20.49 16.84
N SER A 177 -4.16 20.33 16.28
CA SER A 177 -3.10 21.35 16.23
C SER A 177 -2.88 21.71 14.77
N CYS A 178 -3.06 22.97 14.36
CA CYS A 178 -3.05 23.29 12.94
C CYS A 178 -2.68 24.72 12.57
N ASP A 179 -2.16 24.91 11.35
CA ASP A 179 -2.11 26.20 10.69
C ASP A 179 -2.96 26.13 9.42
N ASN A 180 -4.23 26.59 9.51
CA ASN A 180 -5.23 26.30 8.49
C ASN A 180 -5.98 27.52 7.96
N TRP A 181 -6.26 27.55 6.65
CA TRP A 181 -7.00 28.66 6.07
C TRP A 181 -8.51 28.57 6.37
N TRP A 182 -9.08 27.36 6.32
CA TRP A 182 -10.51 27.09 6.53
C TRP A 182 -10.75 25.93 7.50
N LEU A 183 -11.56 26.16 8.54
CA LEU A 183 -11.89 25.17 9.56
C LEU A 183 -13.42 25.04 9.77
N CYS A 184 -13.92 23.82 9.61
CA CYS A 184 -15.27 23.39 9.99
C CYS A 184 -15.17 22.25 11.01
N CYS A 185 -15.71 22.45 12.21
CA CYS A 185 -15.50 21.49 13.30
C CYS A 185 -16.72 21.34 14.20
N HIS A 186 -16.96 20.12 14.69
CA HIS A 186 -17.97 19.85 15.71
C HIS A 186 -17.41 18.99 16.84
N CYS A 187 -17.59 19.44 18.09
CA CYS A 187 -17.07 18.78 19.29
C CYS A 187 -15.55 18.57 19.25
N CYS A 188 -14.78 19.58 18.81
CA CYS A 188 -13.33 19.49 18.70
C CYS A 188 -12.60 20.36 19.73
N PHE A 189 -11.41 19.92 20.13
CA PHE A 189 -10.42 20.74 20.84
C PHE A 189 -9.38 21.22 19.83
N ILE A 190 -9.13 22.54 19.78
CA ILE A 190 -8.38 23.19 18.70
C ILE A 190 -7.31 24.12 19.27
N SER A 191 -6.09 24.02 18.74
CA SER A 191 -4.96 24.93 18.95
C SER A 191 -4.39 25.31 17.58
N CYS A 192 -4.66 26.52 17.07
CA CYS A 192 -4.26 26.89 15.71
C CYS A 192 -3.88 28.38 15.56
N ASP A 193 -2.91 28.68 14.67
CA ASP A 193 -2.47 30.03 14.32
C ASP A 193 -2.96 30.40 12.89
N ASN A 194 -3.75 31.49 12.76
CA ASN A 194 -4.46 31.99 11.56
C ASN A 194 -5.59 31.08 11.02
N TRP A 195 -6.85 31.55 11.03
CA TRP A 195 -8.00 30.75 10.56
C TRP A 195 -9.29 31.56 10.37
N TRP A 196 -10.16 31.07 9.47
CA TRP A 196 -11.60 31.39 9.44
C TRP A 196 -12.39 30.20 9.98
N LEU A 197 -13.21 30.45 11.01
CA LEU A 197 -14.00 29.44 11.70
C LEU A 197 -15.44 29.44 11.23
N CYS A 198 -15.93 28.28 10.79
CA CYS A 198 -17.35 28.01 10.68
C CYS A 198 -17.72 26.90 11.70
N CYS A 199 -18.46 27.25 12.74
CA CYS A 199 -18.99 26.33 13.74
C CYS A 199 -20.40 25.84 13.38
#